data_AF-A0A2H9LA37-F1
#
_entry.id   AF-A0A2H9LA37-F1
#
_cell.length_a   1.000
_cell.length_b   1.000
_cell.length_c   1.000
_cell.angle_alpha   90.00
_cell.angle_beta   90.00
_cell.angle_gamma   90.00
#
_symmetry.space_group_name_H-M   'P 1'
#
loop_
_entity.id
_entity.type
_entity.pdbx_description
1 polymer ?
#
loop_
_entity_poly.entity_id
_entity_poly.type
_entity_poly.pdbx_seq_one_letter_code
_entity_poly.pdbx_strand_id
1 'polypeptide(L)'
;MSVVSAAYREILQQISTDKIVDVHGLAKAKIRVCREFGLAKPPSNSELLASVAAEEKHKVLRLLKLKPVRSISGVSVITVMPKPYPCPKDEPCIYCPGGPSSGTPQSYTGHEPAAMRAVQHNFDPYQQVKSRIEQLRAIGHEVDKVELIIFGGTLTAYPREYLERFVAQCLNAMSGANATTIEEAQLAAESAPIRNSDIALETRPDYCKEPQVDLMLRLGATRVELGVQTVYDDIYELVNRGHTIEDVVEATRIAKDAGFAITYHAMPNLFGSNYERDLNAFKMFFEDERFKPDALKIYPTLVMKGTKLHELWQQGKYKPYPFEKVVDLIAEVKKIVPKWIRIQRIQRDIPSDLIVDGVKRGDLRILVQEKLAQEGARCKCIRCREVGHIDYKQNIKPDKKNIKLQIERYRANEGEELFLSFEDIEKDILIGLLRLRQPSEKAHRSEAKTTRAMLVRELHVYGQLVPVGEKVEEGWQHRGYGARLIEEAERISREEFDAHKVIVLAGIGTRNYYRRFGYKREGPYMVKELG
;
A
#
# COMPACT_ATOMS: atom_id res chain seq x y z
N MET A 1 -13.25 -31.10 29.73
CA MET A 1 -13.06 -29.74 29.16
C MET A 1 -12.58 -28.83 30.28
N SER A 2 -11.58 -27.97 30.05
CA SER A 2 -11.17 -26.99 31.07
C SER A 2 -12.29 -25.95 31.27
N VAL A 3 -12.35 -25.31 32.45
CA VAL A 3 -13.28 -24.20 32.75
C VAL A 3 -13.15 -23.08 31.71
N VAL A 4 -11.92 -22.81 31.27
CA VAL A 4 -11.62 -21.82 30.22
C VAL A 4 -12.21 -22.25 28.87
N SER A 5 -12.02 -23.51 28.47
CA SER A 5 -12.57 -24.03 27.21
C SER A 5 -14.11 -24.00 27.20
N ALA A 6 -14.75 -24.31 28.32
CA ALA A 6 -16.20 -24.25 28.46
C ALA A 6 -16.72 -22.81 28.35
N ALA A 7 -16.06 -21.87 29.03
CA ALA A 7 -16.39 -20.45 28.93
C ALA A 7 -16.28 -19.91 27.49
N TYR A 8 -15.22 -20.30 26.77
CA TYR A 8 -15.03 -19.86 25.39
C TYR A 8 -16.09 -20.46 24.48
N ARG A 9 -16.40 -21.74 24.66
CA ARG A 9 -17.44 -22.44 23.90
C ARG A 9 -18.82 -21.79 24.06
N GLU A 10 -19.18 -21.37 25.27
CA GLU A 10 -20.44 -20.67 25.54
C GLU A 10 -20.56 -19.38 24.70
N ILE A 11 -19.51 -18.55 24.70
CA ILE A 11 -19.49 -17.32 23.90
C ILE A 11 -19.60 -17.64 22.40
N LEU A 12 -18.81 -18.61 21.92
CA LEU A 12 -18.79 -18.98 20.51
C LEU A 12 -20.14 -19.53 20.05
N GLN A 13 -20.80 -20.36 20.87
CA GLN A 13 -22.12 -20.89 20.56
C GLN A 13 -23.19 -19.79 20.50
N GLN A 14 -23.13 -18.79 21.40
CA GLN A 14 -24.04 -17.64 21.34
C GLN A 14 -23.85 -16.80 20.07
N ILE A 15 -22.63 -16.71 19.55
CA ILE A 15 -22.38 -16.06 18.25
C ILE A 15 -22.91 -16.94 17.11
N SER A 16 -22.59 -18.25 17.10
CA SER A 16 -23.02 -19.19 16.05
C SER A 16 -24.54 -19.36 15.92
N THR A 17 -25.28 -19.04 16.99
CA THR A 17 -26.76 -19.11 17.08
C THR A 17 -27.43 -17.73 16.98
N ASP A 18 -26.70 -16.70 16.56
CA ASP A 18 -27.18 -15.33 16.37
C ASP A 18 -27.81 -14.68 17.63
N LYS A 19 -27.49 -15.19 18.83
CA LYS A 19 -27.84 -14.53 20.10
C LYS A 19 -26.98 -13.29 20.34
N ILE A 20 -25.77 -13.27 19.76
CA ILE A 20 -24.87 -12.12 19.74
C ILE A 20 -24.68 -11.70 18.29
N VAL A 21 -25.18 -10.53 17.92
CA VAL A 21 -25.19 -10.04 16.53
C VAL A 21 -24.29 -8.83 16.29
N ASP A 22 -23.76 -8.22 17.36
CA ASP A 22 -22.93 -7.03 17.28
C ASP A 22 -21.77 -7.04 18.29
N VAL A 23 -20.86 -6.06 18.14
CA VAL A 23 -19.64 -5.94 18.94
C VAL A 23 -19.94 -5.57 20.40
N HIS A 24 -21.04 -4.85 20.65
CA HIS A 24 -21.44 -4.44 22.01
C HIS A 24 -21.99 -5.61 22.81
N GLY A 25 -22.85 -6.42 22.19
CA GLY A 25 -23.34 -7.69 22.71
C GLY A 25 -22.19 -8.64 22.99
N LEU A 26 -21.20 -8.72 22.11
CA LEU A 26 -19.99 -9.51 22.32
C LEU A 26 -19.21 -9.04 23.55
N ALA A 27 -19.01 -7.73 23.72
CA ALA A 27 -18.31 -7.18 24.88
C ALA A 27 -19.04 -7.51 26.19
N LYS A 28 -20.37 -7.36 26.22
CA LYS A 28 -21.20 -7.73 27.38
C LYS A 28 -21.12 -9.23 27.68
N ALA A 29 -21.22 -10.08 26.67
CA ALA A 29 -21.16 -11.54 26.83
C ALA A 29 -19.82 -11.99 27.42
N LYS A 30 -18.70 -11.40 26.95
CA LYS A 30 -17.36 -11.68 27.50
C LYS A 30 -17.25 -11.36 28.98
N ILE A 31 -17.78 -10.20 29.41
CA ILE A 31 -17.77 -9.80 30.82
C ILE A 31 -18.66 -10.74 31.65
N ARG A 32 -19.86 -11.07 31.15
CA ARG A 32 -20.79 -11.97 31.84
C ARG A 32 -20.19 -13.35 32.04
N VAL A 33 -19.72 -13.98 30.96
CA VAL A 33 -19.11 -15.33 31.00
C VAL A 33 -17.84 -15.34 31.84
N CYS A 34 -17.04 -14.26 31.81
CA CYS A 34 -15.88 -14.12 32.70
C CYS A 34 -16.28 -14.22 34.19
N ARG A 35 -17.41 -13.62 34.58
CA ARG A 35 -17.92 -13.69 35.96
C ARG A 35 -18.51 -15.05 36.29
N GLU A 36 -19.33 -15.60 35.40
CA GLU A 36 -20.00 -16.90 35.59
C GLU A 36 -19.01 -18.06 35.73
N PHE A 37 -17.92 -18.04 34.95
CA PHE A 37 -16.89 -19.09 34.95
C PHE A 37 -15.68 -18.75 35.84
N GLY A 38 -15.68 -17.62 36.55
CA GLY A 38 -14.60 -17.23 37.46
C GLY A 38 -13.24 -17.00 36.76
N LEU A 39 -13.24 -16.46 35.54
CA LEU A 39 -12.00 -16.18 34.81
C LEU A 39 -11.31 -14.92 35.37
N ALA A 40 -9.97 -14.92 35.35
CA ALA A 40 -9.19 -13.77 35.82
C ALA A 40 -9.38 -12.50 34.97
N LYS A 41 -9.69 -12.66 33.68
CA LYS A 41 -9.96 -11.56 32.75
C LYS A 41 -10.93 -12.00 31.66
N PRO A 42 -11.70 -11.07 31.06
CA PRO A 42 -12.53 -11.38 29.90
C PRO A 42 -11.68 -11.89 28.72
N PRO A 43 -12.15 -12.89 27.97
CA PRO A 43 -11.39 -13.43 26.85
C PRO A 43 -11.23 -12.43 25.71
N SER A 44 -10.02 -12.36 25.15
CA SER A 44 -9.70 -11.60 23.95
C SER A 44 -10.33 -12.24 22.71
N ASN A 45 -10.49 -11.47 21.62
CA ASN A 45 -10.98 -12.02 20.36
C ASN A 45 -10.03 -13.10 19.80
N SER A 46 -8.72 -12.96 19.97
CA SER A 46 -7.73 -13.93 19.52
C SER A 46 -7.80 -15.26 20.29
N GLU A 47 -8.01 -15.21 21.61
CA GLU A 47 -8.21 -16.42 22.42
C GLU A 47 -9.49 -17.16 22.01
N LEU A 48 -10.57 -16.41 21.75
CA LEU A 48 -11.81 -17.00 21.21
C LEU A 48 -11.57 -17.62 19.83
N LEU A 49 -10.95 -16.89 18.89
CA LEU A 49 -10.66 -17.37 17.53
C LEU A 49 -9.81 -18.65 17.52
N ALA A 50 -8.83 -18.77 18.41
CA ALA A 50 -7.99 -19.96 18.54
C ALA A 50 -8.78 -21.20 18.99
N SER A 51 -9.97 -21.02 19.56
CA SER A 51 -10.83 -22.08 20.11
C SER A 51 -12.04 -22.39 19.21
N VAL A 52 -12.13 -21.75 18.05
CA VAL A 52 -13.24 -21.93 17.10
C VAL A 52 -13.05 -23.22 16.31
N ALA A 53 -14.11 -24.03 16.26
CA ALA A 53 -14.17 -25.19 15.37
C ALA A 53 -14.23 -24.74 13.90
N ALA A 54 -13.63 -25.50 12.99
CA ALA A 54 -13.45 -25.08 11.59
C ALA A 54 -14.80 -24.75 10.91
N GLU A 55 -15.85 -25.47 11.26
CA GLU A 55 -17.20 -25.39 10.68
C GLU A 55 -17.94 -24.11 11.10
N GLU A 56 -17.57 -23.50 12.23
CA GLU A 56 -18.23 -22.30 12.77
C GLU A 56 -17.47 -21.01 12.45
N LYS A 57 -16.25 -21.14 11.92
CA LYS A 57 -15.33 -20.03 11.68
C LYS A 57 -15.96 -18.90 10.88
N HIS A 58 -16.69 -19.22 9.81
CA HIS A 58 -17.33 -18.21 8.97
C HIS A 58 -18.39 -17.38 9.73
N LYS A 59 -19.15 -18.00 10.63
CA LYS A 59 -20.21 -17.30 11.40
C LYS A 59 -19.62 -16.35 12.44
N VAL A 60 -18.57 -16.80 13.13
CA VAL A 60 -17.99 -16.02 14.24
C VAL A 60 -17.01 -14.94 13.77
N LEU A 61 -16.38 -15.10 12.60
CA LEU A 61 -15.41 -14.15 12.05
C LEU A 61 -15.97 -12.75 11.85
N ARG A 62 -17.28 -12.62 11.56
CA ARG A 62 -17.94 -11.32 11.40
C ARG A 62 -17.80 -10.44 12.64
N LEU A 63 -17.85 -11.03 13.83
CA LEU A 63 -17.75 -10.30 15.11
C LEU A 63 -16.35 -10.37 15.74
N LEU A 64 -15.61 -11.46 15.51
CA LEU A 64 -14.32 -11.67 16.15
C LEU A 64 -13.14 -11.07 15.37
N LYS A 65 -13.26 -10.86 14.05
CA LYS A 65 -12.17 -10.27 13.23
C LYS A 65 -11.85 -8.85 13.71
N LEU A 66 -10.60 -8.63 14.09
CA LEU A 66 -10.12 -7.33 14.54
C LEU A 66 -9.59 -6.51 13.37
N LYS A 67 -9.82 -5.20 13.37
CA LYS A 67 -9.29 -4.26 12.37
C LYS A 67 -9.61 -4.69 10.91
N PRO A 68 -10.89 -4.88 10.55
CA PRO A 68 -11.32 -5.42 9.25
C PRO A 68 -10.79 -4.62 8.05
N VAL A 69 -10.57 -3.31 8.22
CA VAL A 69 -9.96 -2.42 7.22
C VAL A 69 -8.56 -2.86 6.73
N ARG A 70 -7.88 -3.79 7.44
CA ARG A 70 -6.53 -4.28 7.09
C ARG A 70 -6.47 -5.20 5.88
N SER A 71 -7.58 -5.86 5.52
CA SER A 71 -7.64 -6.79 4.38
C SER A 71 -8.86 -6.54 3.50
N ILE A 72 -9.47 -5.37 3.63
CA ILE A 72 -10.75 -5.05 2.97
C ILE A 72 -10.61 -4.89 1.45
N SER A 73 -9.41 -4.54 0.99
CA SER A 73 -9.04 -4.53 -0.43
C SER A 73 -8.84 -5.94 -1.01
N GLY A 74 -8.92 -7.00 -0.19
CA GLY A 74 -8.61 -8.36 -0.62
C GLY A 74 -7.10 -8.61 -0.77
N VAL A 75 -6.27 -7.83 -0.07
CA VAL A 75 -4.80 -8.02 -0.01
C VAL A 75 -4.34 -7.78 1.43
N SER A 76 -3.51 -8.67 1.96
CA SER A 76 -2.85 -8.47 3.25
C SER A 76 -1.52 -7.73 3.06
N VAL A 77 -1.39 -6.55 3.66
CA VAL A 77 -0.15 -5.78 3.63
C VAL A 77 0.81 -6.26 4.72
N ILE A 78 2.00 -6.71 4.30
CA ILE A 78 3.09 -7.12 5.19
C ILE A 78 4.26 -6.17 4.97
N THR A 79 4.63 -5.45 6.02
CA THR A 79 5.78 -4.55 6.00
C THR A 79 6.96 -5.21 6.72
N VAL A 80 8.12 -5.20 6.08
CA VAL A 80 9.39 -5.72 6.60
C VAL A 80 10.46 -4.65 6.53
N MET A 81 11.45 -4.74 7.41
CA MET A 81 12.60 -3.82 7.43
C MET A 81 13.89 -4.61 7.30
N PRO A 82 14.79 -4.22 6.37
CA PRO A 82 16.13 -4.74 6.31
C PRO A 82 16.98 -4.19 7.46
N LYS A 83 18.15 -4.78 7.63
CA LYS A 83 19.14 -4.26 8.58
C LYS A 83 19.50 -2.80 8.23
N PRO A 84 19.87 -1.98 9.23
CA PRO A 84 20.26 -0.60 8.98
C PRO A 84 21.49 -0.52 8.06
N TYR A 85 21.40 0.27 7.00
CA TYR A 85 22.54 0.80 6.26
C TYR A 85 22.49 2.33 6.30
N PRO A 86 23.66 3.00 6.21
CA PRO A 86 23.71 4.46 6.17
C PRO A 86 22.98 4.97 4.94
N CYS A 87 22.33 6.13 5.13
CA CYS A 87 21.89 6.94 4.00
C CYS A 87 23.12 7.27 3.14
N PRO A 88 22.99 7.30 1.80
CA PRO A 88 24.11 7.70 0.94
C PRO A 88 24.47 9.20 1.04
N LYS A 89 23.85 9.96 1.94
CA LYS A 89 24.24 11.33 2.27
C LYS A 89 25.17 11.33 3.47
N ASP A 90 26.08 12.28 3.49
CA ASP A 90 26.98 12.50 4.63
C ASP A 90 26.21 12.90 5.90
N GLU A 91 25.16 13.72 5.74
CA GLU A 91 24.28 14.13 6.83
C GLU A 91 22.81 13.77 6.56
N PRO A 92 22.02 13.42 7.60
CA PRO A 92 20.60 13.18 7.46
C PRO A 92 19.83 14.48 7.13
N CYS A 93 18.65 14.33 6.50
CA CYS A 93 17.73 15.47 6.36
C CYS A 93 17.34 15.99 7.74
N ILE A 94 17.08 17.29 7.86
CA ILE A 94 16.91 17.92 9.18
C ILE A 94 15.76 17.34 10.02
N TYR A 95 14.77 16.73 9.37
CA TYR A 95 13.57 16.15 10.00
C TYR A 95 13.64 14.62 10.17
N CYS A 96 14.68 13.95 9.65
CA CYS A 96 14.77 12.49 9.67
C CYS A 96 15.22 12.00 11.05
N PRO A 97 14.41 11.21 11.79
CA PRO A 97 14.86 10.57 13.02
C PRO A 97 15.66 9.29 12.73
N GLY A 98 16.33 8.79 13.77
CA GLY A 98 17.01 7.49 13.78
C GLY A 98 18.17 7.40 12.79
N GLY A 99 18.37 6.20 12.23
CA GLY A 99 19.51 5.86 11.39
C GLY A 99 20.41 4.80 12.04
N PRO A 100 21.46 4.33 11.35
CA PRO A 100 22.26 3.20 11.83
C PRO A 100 22.89 3.39 13.20
N SER A 101 23.24 4.62 13.57
CA SER A 101 23.74 4.97 14.90
C SER A 101 22.71 4.70 16.02
N SER A 102 21.43 4.66 15.68
CA SER A 102 20.30 4.30 16.56
C SER A 102 19.80 2.87 16.34
N GLY A 103 20.49 2.05 15.52
CA GLY A 103 20.09 0.67 15.22
C GLY A 103 18.85 0.55 14.32
N THR A 104 18.46 1.61 13.61
CA THR A 104 17.27 1.63 12.75
C THR A 104 17.62 2.07 11.33
N PRO A 105 16.86 1.66 10.30
CA PRO A 105 16.96 2.31 8.99
C PRO A 105 16.67 3.82 9.10
N GLN A 106 17.28 4.62 8.21
CA GLN A 106 17.12 6.07 8.25
C GLN A 106 15.64 6.47 8.16
N SER A 107 15.24 7.47 8.96
CA SER A 107 13.88 8.01 9.07
C SER A 107 12.91 7.21 9.96
N TYR A 108 13.37 6.15 10.63
CA TYR A 108 12.56 5.34 11.54
C TYR A 108 13.06 5.40 12.98
N THR A 109 12.12 5.37 13.91
CA THR A 109 12.39 5.49 15.36
C THR A 109 12.69 4.17 16.05
N GLY A 110 12.39 3.03 15.42
CA GLY A 110 12.55 1.70 16.02
C GLY A 110 11.32 1.24 16.81
N HIS A 111 10.39 2.16 17.07
CA HIS A 111 9.20 1.92 17.88
C HIS A 111 7.93 1.79 17.03
N GLU A 112 8.03 1.94 15.71
CA GLU A 112 6.94 1.61 14.81
C GLU A 112 6.65 0.09 14.85
N PRO A 113 5.39 -0.37 14.68
CA PRO A 113 5.06 -1.80 14.77
C PRO A 113 5.80 -2.72 13.78
N ALA A 114 6.29 -2.18 12.66
CA ALA A 114 7.16 -2.91 11.73
C ALA A 114 8.62 -2.93 12.22
N ALA A 115 9.10 -1.80 12.77
CA ALA A 115 10.45 -1.67 13.28
C ALA A 115 10.69 -2.54 14.53
N MET A 116 9.76 -2.52 15.49
CA MET A 116 9.85 -3.39 16.68
C MET A 116 9.90 -4.87 16.30
N ARG A 117 9.13 -5.27 15.28
CA ARG A 117 9.15 -6.66 14.76
C ARG A 117 10.48 -6.99 14.09
N ALA A 118 11.03 -6.05 13.33
CA ALA A 118 12.33 -6.24 12.71
C ALA A 118 13.42 -6.42 13.78
N VAL A 119 13.45 -5.56 14.80
CA VAL A 119 14.37 -5.67 15.94
C VAL A 119 14.18 -6.99 16.69
N GLN A 120 12.93 -7.38 17.00
CA GLN A 120 12.63 -8.65 17.68
C GLN A 120 13.20 -9.87 16.95
N HIS A 121 13.24 -9.83 15.63
CA HIS A 121 13.73 -10.91 14.78
C HIS A 121 15.13 -10.65 14.22
N ASN A 122 15.91 -9.72 14.81
CA ASN A 122 17.26 -9.35 14.35
C ASN A 122 17.35 -9.04 12.84
N PHE A 123 16.32 -8.38 12.31
CA PHE A 123 16.14 -8.05 10.90
C PHE A 123 16.12 -9.26 9.96
N ASP A 124 15.81 -10.46 10.47
CA ASP A 124 15.64 -11.65 9.65
C ASP A 124 14.38 -11.52 8.76
N PRO A 125 14.52 -11.52 7.43
CA PRO A 125 13.40 -11.35 6.50
C PRO A 125 12.35 -12.46 6.60
N TYR A 126 12.77 -13.71 6.80
CA TYR A 126 11.87 -14.86 6.84
C TYR A 126 10.99 -14.80 8.09
N GLN A 127 11.60 -14.59 9.26
CA GLN A 127 10.89 -14.51 10.55
C GLN A 127 9.96 -13.30 10.63
N GLN A 128 10.35 -12.15 10.06
CA GLN A 128 9.48 -10.97 9.99
C GLN A 128 8.18 -11.27 9.22
N VAL A 129 8.29 -11.90 8.04
CA VAL A 129 7.12 -12.27 7.22
C VAL A 129 6.30 -13.34 7.92
N LYS A 130 6.92 -14.44 8.36
CA LYS A 130 6.24 -15.56 9.04
C LYS A 130 5.46 -15.09 10.27
N SER A 131 6.11 -14.35 11.17
CA SER A 131 5.49 -13.80 12.37
C SER A 131 4.34 -12.86 12.04
N ARG A 132 4.45 -12.08 10.95
CA ARG A 132 3.36 -11.19 10.53
C ARG A 132 2.16 -11.95 9.98
N ILE A 133 2.38 -13.02 9.21
CA ILE A 133 1.33 -13.91 8.72
C ILE A 133 0.58 -14.54 9.90
N GLU A 134 1.32 -15.09 10.87
CA GLU A 134 0.75 -15.71 12.08
C GLU A 134 -0.09 -14.72 12.88
N GLN A 135 0.41 -13.49 13.08
CA GLN A 135 -0.35 -12.44 13.76
C GLN A 135 -1.66 -12.08 13.04
N LEU A 136 -1.64 -11.95 11.71
CA LEU A 136 -2.84 -11.66 10.93
C LEU A 136 -3.87 -12.79 11.04
N ARG A 137 -3.43 -14.05 10.98
CA ARG A 137 -4.29 -15.22 11.19
C ARG A 137 -4.88 -15.25 12.59
N ALA A 138 -4.09 -14.95 13.62
CA ALA A 138 -4.53 -14.91 15.01
C ALA A 138 -5.62 -13.87 15.30
N ILE A 139 -5.69 -12.79 14.50
CA ILE A 139 -6.74 -11.77 14.60
C ILE A 139 -7.87 -11.92 13.57
N GLY A 140 -7.94 -13.10 12.92
CA GLY A 140 -9.07 -13.53 12.09
C GLY A 140 -8.94 -13.17 10.61
N HIS A 141 -7.77 -12.75 10.13
CA HIS A 141 -7.57 -12.53 8.69
C HIS A 141 -7.12 -13.81 8.00
N GLU A 142 -7.66 -14.02 6.80
CA GLU A 142 -7.08 -14.95 5.85
C GLU A 142 -5.91 -14.27 5.15
N VAL A 143 -4.84 -15.03 4.95
CA VAL A 143 -3.58 -14.55 4.36
C VAL A 143 -3.21 -15.50 3.25
N ASP A 144 -3.78 -15.22 2.08
CA ASP A 144 -3.69 -15.96 0.82
C ASP A 144 -3.12 -15.08 -0.31
N LYS A 145 -3.24 -13.76 -0.18
CA LYS A 145 -2.64 -12.76 -1.07
C LYS A 145 -1.94 -11.67 -0.24
N VAL A 146 -0.66 -11.46 -0.52
CA VAL A 146 0.21 -10.53 0.22
C VAL A 146 0.83 -9.49 -0.69
N GLU A 147 0.70 -8.23 -0.28
CA GLU A 147 1.54 -7.13 -0.74
C GLU A 147 2.68 -6.97 0.26
N LEU A 148 3.92 -7.14 -0.21
CA LEU A 148 5.11 -6.94 0.59
C LEU A 148 5.59 -5.50 0.43
N ILE A 149 5.78 -4.79 1.54
CA ILE A 149 6.38 -3.46 1.54
C ILE A 149 7.71 -3.54 2.27
N ILE A 150 8.79 -3.20 1.59
CA ILE A 150 10.12 -3.15 2.19
C ILE A 150 10.40 -1.69 2.52
N PHE A 151 10.61 -1.43 3.82
CA PHE A 151 10.89 -0.10 4.35
C PHE A 151 12.38 0.16 4.43
N GLY A 152 12.80 1.41 4.29
CA GLY A 152 14.20 1.78 4.48
C GLY A 152 14.61 3.11 3.87
N GLY A 153 13.73 3.76 3.09
CA GLY A 153 13.90 5.08 2.47
C GLY A 153 15.06 5.21 1.46
N THR A 154 16.04 4.32 1.49
CA THR A 154 17.30 4.35 0.74
C THR A 154 17.66 2.96 0.19
N LEU A 155 16.66 2.09 0.02
CA LEU A 155 16.87 0.66 -0.24
C LEU A 155 17.72 0.39 -1.47
N THR A 156 17.52 1.14 -2.54
CA THR A 156 18.25 0.94 -3.80
C THR A 156 19.71 1.41 -3.74
N ALA A 157 20.16 2.00 -2.63
CA ALA A 157 21.56 2.26 -2.33
C ALA A 157 22.25 1.07 -1.61
N TYR A 158 21.49 0.07 -1.16
CA TYR A 158 22.04 -1.07 -0.43
C TYR A 158 22.79 -2.02 -1.38
N PRO A 159 23.71 -2.85 -0.87
CA PRO A 159 24.37 -3.86 -1.68
C PRO A 159 23.36 -4.80 -2.34
N ARG A 160 23.49 -4.98 -3.66
CA ARG A 160 22.61 -5.81 -4.49
C ARG A 160 22.41 -7.22 -3.93
N GLU A 161 23.51 -7.90 -3.61
CA GLU A 161 23.48 -9.28 -3.08
C GLU A 161 22.66 -9.39 -1.79
N TYR A 162 22.76 -8.37 -0.92
CA TYR A 162 21.99 -8.34 0.31
C TYR A 162 20.49 -8.20 0.04
N LEU A 163 20.08 -7.31 -0.87
CA LEU A 163 18.68 -7.13 -1.24
C LEU A 163 18.10 -8.38 -1.91
N GLU A 164 18.85 -9.01 -2.81
CA GLU A 164 18.42 -10.25 -3.47
C GLU A 164 18.17 -11.36 -2.44
N ARG A 165 19.12 -11.57 -1.51
CA ARG A 165 18.95 -12.53 -0.43
C ARG A 165 17.77 -12.17 0.49
N PHE A 166 17.61 -10.88 0.80
CA PHE A 166 16.54 -10.40 1.68
C PHE A 166 15.17 -10.70 1.08
N VAL A 167 14.96 -10.33 -0.19
CA VAL A 167 13.69 -10.60 -0.90
C VAL A 167 13.46 -12.09 -1.09
N ALA A 168 14.49 -12.87 -1.45
CA ALA A 168 14.38 -14.32 -1.58
C ALA A 168 13.86 -14.97 -0.28
N GLN A 169 14.36 -14.55 0.87
CA GLN A 169 13.91 -15.07 2.16
C GLN A 169 12.49 -14.60 2.55
N CYS A 170 12.09 -13.39 2.17
CA CYS A 170 10.69 -12.98 2.30
C CYS A 170 9.75 -13.87 1.45
N LEU A 171 10.15 -14.20 0.22
CA LEU A 171 9.41 -15.09 -0.67
C LEU A 171 9.35 -16.53 -0.12
N ASN A 172 10.46 -17.05 0.41
CA ASN A 172 10.50 -18.37 1.07
C ASN A 172 9.53 -18.46 2.24
N ALA A 173 9.35 -17.40 3.03
CA ALA A 173 8.38 -17.38 4.13
C ALA A 173 6.93 -17.47 3.65
N MET A 174 6.63 -17.06 2.42
CA MET A 174 5.30 -17.15 1.81
C MET A 174 5.09 -18.46 1.06
N SER A 175 6.12 -18.96 0.37
CA SER A 175 6.05 -20.19 -0.43
C SER A 175 6.29 -21.47 0.38
N GLY A 176 6.98 -21.37 1.51
CA GLY A 176 7.48 -22.53 2.27
C GLY A 176 8.71 -23.19 1.66
N ALA A 177 9.27 -22.62 0.59
CA ALA A 177 10.49 -23.11 -0.05
C ALA A 177 11.74 -22.75 0.75
N ASN A 178 12.87 -23.37 0.38
CA ASN A 178 14.20 -23.04 0.87
C ASN A 178 15.12 -22.64 -0.29
N ALA A 179 14.64 -21.71 -1.13
CA ALA A 179 15.42 -21.22 -2.27
C ALA A 179 16.63 -20.41 -1.81
N THR A 180 17.74 -20.53 -2.53
CA THR A 180 19.00 -19.86 -2.20
C THR A 180 19.25 -18.63 -3.08
N THR A 181 18.69 -18.62 -4.28
CA THR A 181 18.75 -17.50 -5.22
C THR A 181 17.40 -16.78 -5.32
N ILE A 182 17.43 -15.52 -5.80
CA ILE A 182 16.20 -14.75 -6.02
C ILE A 182 15.34 -15.39 -7.13
N GLU A 183 15.94 -15.97 -8.16
CA GLU A 183 15.25 -16.64 -9.26
C GLU A 183 14.49 -17.89 -8.80
N GLU A 184 15.14 -18.75 -8.01
CA GLU A 184 14.51 -19.92 -7.40
C GLU A 184 13.36 -19.51 -6.48
N ALA A 185 13.57 -18.49 -5.65
CA ALA A 185 12.56 -18.01 -4.71
C ALA A 185 11.34 -17.43 -5.43
N GLN A 186 11.56 -16.69 -6.51
CA GLN A 186 10.48 -16.20 -7.37
C GLN A 186 9.72 -17.35 -8.02
N LEU A 187 10.42 -18.33 -8.60
CA LEU A 187 9.79 -19.48 -9.25
C LEU A 187 8.89 -20.25 -8.26
N ALA A 188 9.39 -20.51 -7.06
CA ALA A 188 8.60 -21.15 -6.00
C ALA A 188 7.40 -20.29 -5.56
N ALA A 189 7.55 -18.97 -5.54
CA ALA A 189 6.47 -18.05 -5.18
C ALA A 189 5.36 -17.94 -6.23
N GLU A 190 5.58 -18.30 -7.51
CA GLU A 190 4.56 -18.24 -8.56
C GLU A 190 3.39 -19.22 -8.32
N SER A 191 3.66 -20.35 -7.64
CA SER A 191 2.69 -21.40 -7.30
C SER A 191 2.40 -21.50 -5.79
N ALA A 192 2.92 -20.57 -5.00
CA ALA A 192 2.75 -20.56 -3.55
C ALA A 192 1.27 -20.45 -3.13
N PRO A 193 0.88 -21.10 -2.01
CA PRO A 193 -0.45 -20.93 -1.42
C PRO A 193 -0.73 -19.47 -1.04
N ILE A 194 0.30 -18.75 -0.57
CA ILE A 194 0.25 -17.32 -0.31
C ILE A 194 0.84 -16.60 -1.52
N ARG A 195 -0.03 -16.01 -2.34
CA ARG A 195 0.37 -15.29 -3.54
C ARG A 195 0.97 -13.94 -3.17
N ASN A 196 2.22 -13.72 -3.53
CA ASN A 196 2.78 -12.37 -3.53
C ASN A 196 2.16 -11.57 -4.68
N SER A 197 1.25 -10.64 -4.38
CA SER A 197 0.60 -9.81 -5.38
C SER A 197 1.47 -8.66 -5.84
N ASP A 198 2.26 -8.11 -4.92
CA ASP A 198 3.02 -6.89 -5.13
C ASP A 198 4.23 -6.85 -4.20
N ILE A 199 5.29 -6.19 -4.67
CA ILE A 199 6.40 -5.77 -3.84
C ILE A 199 6.60 -4.27 -4.06
N ALA A 200 6.52 -3.50 -2.98
CA ALA A 200 6.76 -2.07 -2.95
C ALA A 200 8.10 -1.77 -2.29
N LEU A 201 8.93 -0.97 -2.97
CA LEU A 201 10.23 -0.54 -2.50
C LEU A 201 10.26 0.97 -2.30
N GLU A 202 10.71 1.40 -1.13
CA GLU A 202 10.95 2.82 -0.84
C GLU A 202 12.35 3.25 -1.24
N THR A 203 12.44 4.40 -1.92
CA THR A 203 13.72 4.97 -2.30
C THR A 203 13.69 6.49 -2.40
N ARG A 204 14.87 7.08 -2.58
CA ARG A 204 15.05 8.48 -2.92
C ARG A 204 15.01 8.66 -4.45
N PRO A 205 14.51 9.80 -4.94
CA PRO A 205 14.51 10.13 -6.37
C PRO A 205 15.89 9.98 -7.05
N ASP A 206 16.95 10.48 -6.43
CA ASP A 206 18.33 10.39 -6.95
C ASP A 206 18.89 8.96 -7.00
N TYR A 207 18.25 8.01 -6.31
CA TYR A 207 18.58 6.58 -6.31
C TYR A 207 17.52 5.73 -7.05
N CYS A 208 16.81 6.33 -8.01
CA CYS A 208 15.82 5.66 -8.84
C CYS A 208 16.11 5.88 -10.34
N LYS A 209 17.38 5.75 -10.72
CA LYS A 209 17.83 5.79 -12.12
C LYS A 209 17.75 4.40 -12.75
N GLU A 210 18.05 4.29 -14.05
CA GLU A 210 17.91 3.03 -14.81
C GLU A 210 18.53 1.80 -14.12
N PRO A 211 19.78 1.84 -13.58
CA PRO A 211 20.37 0.67 -12.92
C PRO A 211 19.61 0.25 -11.64
N GLN A 212 19.08 1.22 -10.89
CA GLN A 212 18.28 0.92 -9.70
C GLN A 212 16.91 0.38 -10.08
N VAL A 213 16.29 0.91 -11.14
CA VAL A 213 15.02 0.41 -11.67
C VAL A 213 15.17 -1.04 -12.16
N ASP A 214 16.27 -1.37 -12.83
CA ASP A 214 16.59 -2.73 -13.25
C ASP A 214 16.79 -3.69 -12.07
N LEU A 215 17.45 -3.22 -11.01
CA LEU A 215 17.55 -3.97 -9.76
C LEU A 215 16.16 -4.21 -9.14
N MET A 216 15.30 -3.19 -9.08
CA MET A 216 13.94 -3.34 -8.55
C MET A 216 13.12 -4.35 -9.36
N LEU A 217 13.20 -4.33 -10.69
CA LEU A 217 12.56 -5.33 -11.57
C LEU A 217 13.09 -6.73 -11.28
N ARG A 218 14.40 -6.89 -11.11
CA ARG A 218 15.05 -8.17 -10.76
C ARG A 218 14.55 -8.72 -9.43
N LEU A 219 14.29 -7.86 -8.45
CA LEU A 219 13.69 -8.24 -7.16
C LEU A 219 12.21 -8.62 -7.26
N GLY A 220 11.56 -8.36 -8.40
CA GLY A 220 10.13 -8.61 -8.61
C GLY A 220 9.22 -7.50 -8.06
N ALA A 221 9.76 -6.29 -7.89
CA ALA A 221 8.99 -5.14 -7.47
C ALA A 221 7.97 -4.72 -8.54
N THR A 222 6.80 -4.27 -8.08
CA THR A 222 5.70 -3.76 -8.92
C THR A 222 5.40 -2.30 -8.63
N ARG A 223 5.85 -1.79 -7.47
CA ARG A 223 5.64 -0.40 -7.05
C ARG A 223 6.90 0.23 -6.50
N VAL A 224 7.11 1.50 -6.86
CA VAL A 224 8.17 2.34 -6.29
C VAL A 224 7.52 3.44 -5.44
N GLU A 225 8.05 3.64 -4.25
CA GLU A 225 7.65 4.74 -3.39
C GLU A 225 8.80 5.75 -3.28
N LEU A 226 8.57 6.94 -3.85
CA LEU A 226 9.57 7.99 -3.93
C LEU A 226 9.40 8.99 -2.78
N GLY A 227 10.49 9.22 -2.05
CA GLY A 227 10.59 10.23 -1.00
C GLY A 227 10.64 11.67 -1.56
N VAL A 228 9.61 12.10 -2.28
CA VAL A 228 9.52 13.42 -2.95
C VAL A 228 9.40 14.56 -1.95
N GLN A 229 8.50 14.42 -0.97
CA GLN A 229 8.18 15.40 0.07
C GLN A 229 7.47 16.67 -0.44
N THR A 230 8.05 17.42 -1.37
CA THR A 230 7.50 18.69 -1.89
C THR A 230 7.88 18.90 -3.37
N VAL A 231 7.56 20.06 -3.95
CA VAL A 231 7.88 20.40 -5.35
C VAL A 231 8.85 21.58 -5.49
N TYR A 232 9.57 21.95 -4.43
CA TYR A 232 10.43 23.12 -4.43
C TYR A 232 11.86 22.80 -4.00
N ASP A 233 12.83 23.15 -4.85
CA ASP A 233 14.26 22.94 -4.61
C ASP A 233 14.81 23.78 -3.46
N ASP A 234 14.31 25.02 -3.26
CA ASP A 234 14.71 25.86 -2.12
C ASP A 234 14.39 25.19 -0.78
N ILE A 235 13.27 24.47 -0.67
CA ILE A 235 12.93 23.68 0.52
C ILE A 235 13.86 22.47 0.63
N TYR A 236 14.23 21.81 -0.46
CA TYR A 236 15.18 20.69 -0.44
C TYR A 236 16.55 21.11 0.08
N GLU A 237 17.04 22.28 -0.31
CA GLU A 237 18.28 22.86 0.21
C GLU A 237 18.16 23.13 1.71
N LEU A 238 17.10 23.84 2.14
CA LEU A 238 16.87 24.17 3.55
C LEU A 238 16.78 22.94 4.46
N VAL A 239 16.14 21.87 4.00
CA VAL A 239 15.97 20.64 4.79
C VAL A 239 17.09 19.64 4.60
N ASN A 240 18.13 19.98 3.82
CA ASN A 240 19.21 19.11 3.43
C ASN A 240 18.69 17.77 2.87
N ARG A 241 17.83 17.83 1.84
CA ARG A 241 17.18 16.64 1.26
C ARG A 241 18.13 15.81 0.39
N GLY A 242 19.01 16.47 -0.36
CA GLY A 242 20.06 15.88 -1.18
C GLY A 242 19.65 15.40 -2.57
N HIS A 243 18.50 15.82 -3.10
CA HIS A 243 18.11 15.64 -4.49
C HIS A 243 17.34 16.88 -4.97
N THR A 244 17.14 16.96 -6.28
CA THR A 244 16.41 18.06 -6.94
C THR A 244 15.01 17.63 -7.37
N ILE A 245 14.23 18.58 -7.90
CA ILE A 245 13.00 18.27 -8.62
C ILE A 245 13.28 17.53 -9.92
N GLU A 246 14.37 17.83 -10.62
CA GLU A 246 14.73 17.10 -11.83
C GLU A 246 14.94 15.60 -11.54
N ASP A 247 15.57 15.27 -10.40
CA ASP A 247 15.67 13.88 -9.96
C ASP A 247 14.30 13.20 -9.76
N VAL A 248 13.31 13.94 -9.25
CA VAL A 248 11.93 13.45 -9.08
C VAL A 248 11.29 13.17 -10.43
N VAL A 249 11.42 14.12 -11.37
CA VAL A 249 10.83 14.02 -12.71
C VAL A 249 11.44 12.86 -13.47
N GLU A 250 12.77 12.75 -13.47
CA GLU A 250 13.51 11.69 -14.14
C GLU A 250 13.19 10.31 -13.52
N ALA A 251 13.25 10.18 -12.19
CA ALA A 251 12.93 8.94 -11.50
C ALA A 251 11.51 8.46 -11.80
N THR A 252 10.55 9.40 -11.82
CA THR A 252 9.15 9.09 -12.13
C THR A 252 9.00 8.61 -13.56
N ARG A 253 9.65 9.28 -14.52
CA ARG A 253 9.64 8.87 -15.93
C ARG A 253 10.21 7.47 -16.11
N ILE A 254 11.44 7.23 -15.63
CA ILE A 254 12.13 5.93 -15.78
C ILE A 254 11.28 4.81 -15.17
N ALA A 255 10.77 5.01 -13.95
CA ALA A 255 9.97 3.99 -13.28
C ALA A 255 8.62 3.75 -13.99
N LYS A 256 7.94 4.80 -14.48
CA LYS A 256 6.70 4.64 -15.27
C LYS A 256 6.94 3.91 -16.59
N ASP A 257 8.01 4.26 -17.31
CA ASP A 257 8.40 3.62 -18.57
C ASP A 257 8.90 2.18 -18.39
N ALA A 258 9.30 1.80 -17.18
CA ALA A 258 9.58 0.42 -16.80
C ALA A 258 8.36 -0.35 -16.30
N GLY A 259 7.18 0.28 -16.24
CA GLY A 259 5.92 -0.35 -15.87
C GLY A 259 5.53 -0.25 -14.39
N PHE A 260 6.31 0.43 -13.54
CA PHE A 260 6.00 0.53 -12.11
C PHE A 260 4.81 1.42 -11.83
N ALA A 261 4.00 1.04 -10.82
CA ALA A 261 3.14 2.00 -10.13
C ALA A 261 3.98 2.91 -9.23
N ILE A 262 3.62 4.19 -9.12
CA ILE A 262 4.39 5.23 -8.42
C ILE A 262 3.61 5.77 -7.23
N THR A 263 4.23 5.76 -6.06
CA THR A 263 3.71 6.44 -4.87
C THR A 263 4.64 7.58 -4.47
N TYR A 264 4.12 8.78 -4.27
CA TYR A 264 4.90 9.84 -3.64
C TYR A 264 4.64 9.87 -2.14
N HIS A 265 5.71 9.97 -1.37
CA HIS A 265 5.65 10.45 0.00
C HIS A 265 5.65 11.97 -0.06
N ALA A 266 4.61 12.61 0.48
CA ALA A 266 4.44 14.06 0.49
C ALA A 266 4.41 14.56 1.93
N MET A 267 5.21 15.58 2.25
CA MET A 267 5.33 16.12 3.60
C MET A 267 4.96 17.60 3.60
N PRO A 268 3.71 17.96 3.97
CA PRO A 268 3.39 19.36 4.19
C PRO A 268 4.08 19.89 5.46
N ASN A 269 4.20 21.21 5.54
CA ASN A 269 4.75 21.95 6.66
C ASN A 269 6.24 21.66 6.95
N LEU A 270 7.02 21.39 5.89
CA LEU A 270 8.48 21.39 6.00
C LEU A 270 9.01 22.77 6.40
N PHE A 271 10.21 22.81 6.98
CA PHE A 271 10.90 24.07 7.27
C PHE A 271 11.10 24.88 6.00
N GLY A 272 10.67 26.15 6.00
CA GLY A 272 10.65 27.02 4.82
C GLY A 272 9.36 26.97 3.98
N SER A 273 8.43 26.05 4.29
CA SER A 273 7.11 25.97 3.63
C SER A 273 6.02 26.75 4.39
N ASN A 274 4.87 26.93 3.71
CA ASN A 274 3.64 27.48 4.27
C ASN A 274 2.42 26.81 3.62
N TYR A 275 1.21 27.16 4.08
CA TYR A 275 -0.01 26.46 3.71
C TYR A 275 -0.30 26.55 2.22
N GLU A 276 -0.09 27.73 1.65
CA GLU A 276 -0.31 28.05 0.25
C GLU A 276 0.67 27.27 -0.62
N ARG A 277 1.96 27.23 -0.24
CA ARG A 277 2.99 26.44 -0.92
C ARG A 277 2.69 24.95 -0.87
N ASP A 278 2.26 24.43 0.28
CA ASP A 278 1.91 23.02 0.45
C ASP A 278 0.70 22.64 -0.40
N LEU A 279 -0.37 23.43 -0.39
CA LEU A 279 -1.55 23.19 -1.22
C LEU A 279 -1.20 23.26 -2.71
N ASN A 280 -0.36 24.23 -3.11
CA ASN A 280 0.13 24.32 -4.48
C ASN A 280 0.99 23.11 -4.87
N ALA A 281 1.81 22.57 -3.96
CA ALA A 281 2.58 21.36 -4.23
C ALA A 281 1.67 20.16 -4.57
N PHE A 282 0.56 19.99 -3.85
CA PHE A 282 -0.42 18.96 -4.17
C PHE A 282 -1.12 19.21 -5.51
N LYS A 283 -1.46 20.46 -5.85
CA LYS A 283 -1.99 20.80 -7.18
C LYS A 283 -1.00 20.41 -8.28
N MET A 284 0.28 20.75 -8.11
CA MET A 284 1.33 20.38 -9.06
C MET A 284 1.48 18.85 -9.19
N PHE A 285 1.40 18.09 -8.09
CA PHE A 285 1.40 16.63 -8.21
C PHE A 285 0.27 16.09 -9.09
N PHE A 286 -0.88 16.77 -9.16
CA PHE A 286 -2.06 16.30 -9.88
C PHE A 286 -2.16 16.82 -11.32
N GLU A 287 -1.73 18.06 -11.55
CA GLU A 287 -1.98 18.79 -12.79
C GLU A 287 -0.77 18.80 -13.73
N ASP A 288 0.45 18.91 -13.19
CA ASP A 288 1.68 19.01 -13.97
C ASP A 288 2.12 17.63 -14.47
N GLU A 289 2.29 17.51 -15.79
CA GLU A 289 2.68 16.27 -16.49
C GLU A 289 3.94 15.63 -15.92
N ARG A 290 4.85 16.42 -15.33
CA ARG A 290 6.13 15.93 -14.79
C ARG A 290 5.99 15.05 -13.55
N PHE A 291 4.83 15.02 -12.89
CA PHE A 291 4.65 14.32 -11.61
C PHE A 291 3.64 13.17 -11.69
N LYS A 292 2.34 13.51 -11.72
CA LYS A 292 1.18 12.59 -11.77
C LYS A 292 1.41 11.18 -11.17
N PRO A 293 1.60 11.08 -9.84
CA PRO A 293 1.86 9.83 -9.15
C PRO A 293 0.57 9.04 -8.92
N ASP A 294 0.59 7.72 -9.06
CA ASP A 294 -0.59 6.86 -8.92
C ASP A 294 -1.16 6.83 -7.49
N ALA A 295 -0.32 7.15 -6.51
CA ALA A 295 -0.70 7.17 -5.11
C ALA A 295 0.08 8.21 -4.29
N LEU A 296 -0.51 8.60 -3.16
CA LEU A 296 0.12 9.47 -2.17
C LEU A 296 0.14 8.84 -0.78
N LYS A 297 1.25 9.07 -0.08
CA LYS A 297 1.39 8.93 1.37
C LYS A 297 1.68 10.33 1.94
N ILE A 298 0.66 10.94 2.54
CA ILE A 298 0.75 12.29 3.09
C ILE A 298 1.21 12.21 4.54
N TYR A 299 2.30 12.88 4.88
CA TYR A 299 2.94 12.83 6.19
C TYR A 299 3.21 14.25 6.69
N PRO A 300 2.27 14.88 7.41
CA PRO A 300 2.52 16.16 8.06
C PRO A 300 3.83 16.11 8.85
N THR A 301 4.67 17.12 8.69
CA THR A 301 5.99 17.17 9.32
C THR A 301 5.85 17.13 10.84
N LEU A 302 6.70 16.32 11.49
CA LEU A 302 6.71 16.11 12.94
C LEU A 302 8.04 16.55 13.52
N VAL A 303 8.01 17.19 14.67
CA VAL A 303 9.22 17.51 15.44
C VAL A 303 9.58 16.29 16.27
N MET A 304 10.71 15.67 15.95
CA MET A 304 11.22 14.48 16.63
C MET A 304 12.45 14.84 17.44
N LYS A 305 12.52 14.39 18.69
CA LYS A 305 13.66 14.65 19.57
C LYS A 305 14.97 14.17 18.92
N GLY A 306 16.02 14.99 19.03
CA GLY A 306 17.36 14.67 18.50
C GLY A 306 17.55 14.93 17.00
N THR A 307 16.58 15.58 16.34
CA THR A 307 16.72 16.01 14.93
C THR A 307 17.13 17.48 14.84
N LYS A 308 17.77 17.91 13.74
CA LYS A 308 18.08 19.34 13.50
C LYS A 308 16.80 20.20 13.47
N LEU A 309 15.67 19.64 13.02
CA LEU A 309 14.36 20.31 13.07
C LEU A 309 13.90 20.58 14.51
N HIS A 310 14.21 19.69 15.46
CA HIS A 310 13.93 19.90 16.87
C HIS A 310 14.76 21.05 17.46
N GLU A 311 16.01 21.21 17.04
CA GLU A 311 16.83 22.36 17.44
C GLU A 311 16.25 23.68 16.90
N LEU A 312 15.82 23.71 15.64
CA LEU A 312 15.14 24.88 15.04
C LEU A 312 13.84 25.22 15.76
N TRP A 313 13.08 24.20 16.17
CA TRP A 313 11.87 24.37 16.98
C TRP A 313 12.18 24.94 18.36
N GLN A 314 13.21 24.44 19.05
CA GLN A 314 13.64 24.96 20.37
C GLN A 314 14.09 26.42 20.29
N GLN A 315 14.66 26.84 19.16
CA GLN A 315 15.04 28.22 18.88
C GLN A 315 13.85 29.12 18.47
N GLY A 316 12.64 28.58 18.35
CA GLY A 316 11.45 29.29 17.89
C GLY A 316 11.45 29.59 16.38
N LYS A 317 12.39 29.04 15.60
CA LYS A 317 12.51 29.25 14.16
C LYS A 317 11.55 28.38 13.33
N TYR A 318 11.09 27.26 13.91
CA TYR A 318 10.11 26.37 13.27
C TYR A 318 8.92 26.17 14.19
N LYS A 319 7.71 26.30 13.63
CA LYS A 319 6.45 26.04 14.32
C LYS A 319 5.59 25.13 13.44
N PRO A 320 5.26 23.90 13.89
CA PRO A 320 4.32 23.04 13.20
C PRO A 320 2.95 23.72 13.02
N TYR A 321 2.20 23.30 12.02
CA TYR A 321 0.81 23.74 11.89
C TYR A 321 -0.02 23.32 13.11
N PRO A 322 -0.95 24.19 13.55
CA PRO A 322 -2.06 23.75 14.36
C PRO A 322 -2.78 22.58 13.69
N PHE A 323 -3.28 21.65 14.50
CA PHE A 323 -3.87 20.42 14.00
C PHE A 323 -5.06 20.67 13.06
N GLU A 324 -5.89 21.66 13.37
CA GLU A 324 -7.04 22.08 12.57
C GLU A 324 -6.59 22.56 11.17
N LYS A 325 -5.47 23.29 11.10
CA LYS A 325 -4.90 23.75 9.83
C LYS A 325 -4.38 22.57 8.98
N VAL A 326 -3.93 21.49 9.60
CA VAL A 326 -3.58 20.24 8.89
C VAL A 326 -4.85 19.54 8.37
N VAL A 327 -5.92 19.49 9.17
CA VAL A 327 -7.22 18.96 8.74
C VAL A 327 -7.73 19.73 7.53
N ASP A 328 -7.67 21.07 7.58
CA ASP A 328 -8.08 21.96 6.48
C ASP A 328 -7.28 21.70 5.21
N LEU A 329 -5.95 21.69 5.30
CA LEU A 329 -5.07 21.46 4.16
C LEU A 329 -5.41 20.12 3.48
N ILE A 330 -5.51 19.05 4.25
CA ILE A 330 -5.75 17.71 3.69
C ILE A 330 -7.17 17.58 3.14
N ALA A 331 -8.15 18.28 3.72
CA ALA A 331 -9.49 18.37 3.15
C ALA A 331 -9.47 19.06 1.78
N GLU A 332 -8.80 20.20 1.64
CA GLU A 332 -8.63 20.89 0.35
C GLU A 332 -7.96 20.00 -0.70
N VAL A 333 -6.86 19.33 -0.33
CA VAL A 333 -6.17 18.36 -1.21
C VAL A 333 -7.12 17.25 -1.67
N LYS A 334 -7.99 16.77 -0.79
CA LYS A 334 -8.96 15.72 -1.10
C LYS A 334 -10.15 16.16 -1.93
N LYS A 335 -10.46 17.47 -1.98
CA LYS A 335 -11.48 18.00 -2.89
C LYS A 335 -11.01 17.96 -4.33
N ILE A 336 -9.71 18.19 -4.56
CA ILE A 336 -9.12 18.31 -5.89
C ILE A 336 -8.46 17.02 -6.42
N VAL A 337 -8.26 16.01 -5.57
CA VAL A 337 -7.56 14.77 -5.95
C VAL A 337 -8.24 14.06 -7.14
N PRO A 338 -7.49 13.74 -8.21
CA PRO A 338 -8.01 13.00 -9.36
C PRO A 338 -8.51 11.60 -9.02
N LYS A 339 -9.42 11.07 -9.86
CA LYS A 339 -10.03 9.74 -9.68
C LYS A 339 -9.04 8.59 -9.75
N TRP A 340 -7.94 8.77 -10.49
CA TRP A 340 -6.89 7.78 -10.70
C TRP A 340 -5.85 7.72 -9.56
N ILE A 341 -5.91 8.62 -8.57
CA ILE A 341 -4.96 8.64 -7.43
C ILE A 341 -5.52 7.88 -6.23
N ARG A 342 -4.65 7.14 -5.54
CA ARG A 342 -4.94 6.53 -4.23
C ARG A 342 -4.20 7.22 -3.09
N ILE A 343 -4.91 7.92 -2.20
CA ILE A 343 -4.32 8.44 -0.94
C ILE A 343 -4.26 7.33 0.11
N GLN A 344 -3.13 6.62 0.14
CA GLN A 344 -2.93 5.43 0.97
C GLN A 344 -2.91 5.77 2.46
N ARG A 345 -2.15 6.81 2.84
CA ARG A 345 -1.95 7.25 4.23
C ARG A 345 -1.97 8.78 4.32
N ILE A 346 -2.36 9.29 5.48
CA ILE A 346 -2.32 10.74 5.79
C ILE A 346 -1.61 11.05 7.12
N GLN A 347 -0.97 10.04 7.71
CA GLN A 347 -0.17 10.15 8.94
C GLN A 347 0.83 8.98 8.98
N ARG A 348 1.97 9.17 9.65
CA ARG A 348 2.98 8.12 9.89
C ARG A 348 2.59 7.27 11.09
N ASP A 349 3.06 6.03 11.12
CA ASP A 349 2.85 5.12 12.26
C ASP A 349 3.89 5.35 13.38
N ILE A 350 4.10 6.62 13.77
CA ILE A 350 5.04 7.01 14.83
C ILE A 350 4.29 7.10 16.16
N PRO A 351 4.79 6.45 17.24
CA PRO A 351 4.21 6.58 18.57
C PRO A 351 4.15 8.03 19.05
N SER A 352 3.01 8.45 19.62
CA SER A 352 2.74 9.86 19.94
C SER A 352 3.63 10.41 21.06
N ASP A 353 4.14 9.55 21.94
CA ASP A 353 5.09 9.86 23.00
C ASP A 353 6.48 10.25 22.48
N LEU A 354 6.83 9.83 21.25
CA LEU A 354 8.09 10.21 20.59
C LEU A 354 7.99 11.56 19.85
N ILE A 355 6.78 12.06 19.63
CA ILE A 355 6.53 13.30 18.90
C ILE A 355 6.62 14.47 19.89
N VAL A 356 7.62 15.34 19.71
CA VAL A 356 7.79 16.55 20.52
C VAL A 356 6.70 17.56 20.19
N ASP A 357 6.47 17.82 18.90
CA ASP A 357 5.44 18.74 18.41
C ASP A 357 4.95 18.35 16.99
N GLY A 358 3.78 18.86 16.59
CA GLY A 358 3.06 18.49 15.37
C GLY A 358 1.87 17.55 15.62
N VAL A 359 1.49 16.76 14.62
CA VAL A 359 0.31 15.90 14.69
C VAL A 359 0.54 14.68 15.59
N LYS A 360 0.01 14.70 16.81
CA LYS A 360 0.07 13.57 17.76
C LYS A 360 -1.18 12.67 17.76
N ARG A 361 -2.28 13.15 17.19
CA ARG A 361 -3.58 12.45 17.20
C ARG A 361 -3.65 11.41 16.08
N GLY A 362 -4.25 10.26 16.38
CA GLY A 362 -4.39 9.14 15.44
C GLY A 362 -5.64 9.17 14.56
N ASP A 363 -6.54 10.14 14.76
CA ASP A 363 -7.87 10.24 14.16
C ASP A 363 -7.96 11.24 12.99
N LEU A 364 -6.83 11.77 12.49
CA LEU A 364 -6.77 12.78 11.43
C LEU A 364 -7.63 12.43 10.21
N ARG A 365 -7.68 11.15 9.83
CA ARG A 365 -8.47 10.72 8.65
C ARG A 365 -9.97 10.80 8.88
N ILE A 366 -10.42 10.63 10.12
CA ILE A 366 -11.83 10.72 10.48
C ILE A 366 -12.25 12.19 10.39
N LEU A 367 -11.49 13.08 11.06
CA LEU A 367 -11.78 14.51 11.09
C LEU A 367 -11.73 15.17 9.71
N VAL A 368 -10.80 14.77 8.84
CA VAL A 368 -10.79 15.24 7.44
C VAL A 368 -12.05 14.81 6.69
N GLN A 369 -12.60 13.62 6.95
CA GLN A 369 -13.84 13.19 6.30
C GLN A 369 -15.07 13.92 6.87
N GLU A 370 -15.09 14.17 8.18
CA GLU A 370 -16.14 14.96 8.82
C GLU A 370 -16.16 16.39 8.28
N LYS A 371 -14.99 17.03 8.14
CA LYS A 371 -14.88 18.35 7.54
C LYS A 371 -15.41 18.37 6.10
N LEU A 372 -15.01 17.40 5.27
CA LEU A 372 -15.52 17.28 3.91
C LEU A 372 -17.06 17.17 3.90
N ALA A 373 -17.63 16.35 4.78
CA ALA A 373 -19.07 16.17 4.88
C ALA A 373 -19.79 17.47 5.33
N GLN A 374 -19.24 18.19 6.31
CA GLN A 374 -19.76 19.49 6.76
C GLN A 374 -19.79 20.53 5.65
N GLU A 375 -18.80 20.48 4.75
CA GLU A 375 -18.69 21.39 3.61
C GLU A 375 -19.46 20.90 2.36
N GLY A 376 -20.21 19.81 2.45
CA GLY A 376 -20.91 19.20 1.32
C GLY A 376 -19.99 18.66 0.23
N ALA A 377 -18.71 18.45 0.53
CA ALA A 377 -17.70 17.96 -0.38
C ALA A 377 -17.48 16.44 -0.23
N ARG A 378 -16.98 15.80 -1.29
CA ARG A 378 -16.59 14.38 -1.29
C ARG A 378 -15.23 14.18 -1.93
N CYS A 379 -14.46 13.25 -1.37
CA CYS A 379 -13.17 12.86 -1.92
C CYS A 379 -13.34 11.82 -3.04
N LYS A 380 -12.78 12.10 -4.22
CA LYS A 380 -12.87 11.22 -5.41
C LYS A 380 -11.70 10.24 -5.59
N CYS A 381 -10.73 10.23 -4.68
CA CYS A 381 -9.61 9.29 -4.76
C CYS A 381 -10.07 7.81 -4.70
N ILE A 382 -9.28 6.90 -5.28
CA ILE A 382 -9.54 5.45 -5.32
C ILE A 382 -9.96 4.90 -3.95
N ARG A 383 -9.21 5.22 -2.89
CA ARG A 383 -9.47 4.70 -1.52
C ARG A 383 -10.84 5.11 -0.96
N CYS A 384 -11.37 6.25 -1.40
CA CYS A 384 -12.68 6.73 -0.94
C CYS A 384 -13.84 6.14 -1.73
N ARG A 385 -13.57 5.52 -2.89
CA ARG A 385 -14.58 4.96 -3.79
C ARG A 385 -14.53 3.44 -3.88
N GLU A 386 -13.44 2.80 -3.47
CA GLU A 386 -13.30 1.33 -3.52
C GLU A 386 -14.43 0.61 -2.78
N VAL A 387 -15.05 -0.36 -3.44
CA VAL A 387 -16.27 -1.04 -2.98
C VAL A 387 -16.17 -1.58 -1.55
N GLY A 388 -14.99 -2.09 -1.17
CA GLY A 388 -14.76 -2.59 0.20
C GLY A 388 -14.93 -1.50 1.25
N HIS A 389 -14.36 -0.31 1.02
CA HIS A 389 -14.48 0.79 1.98
C HIS A 389 -15.88 1.38 2.04
N ILE A 390 -16.57 1.48 0.91
CA ILE A 390 -17.95 1.98 0.85
C ILE A 390 -18.90 1.02 1.59
N ASP A 391 -18.82 -0.27 1.28
CA ASP A 391 -19.65 -1.30 1.92
C ASP A 391 -19.43 -1.32 3.44
N TYR A 392 -18.19 -1.32 3.90
CA TYR A 392 -17.90 -1.34 5.34
C TYR A 392 -18.33 -0.08 6.09
N LYS A 393 -18.24 1.10 5.48
CA LYS A 393 -18.54 2.36 6.17
C LYS A 393 -20.00 2.78 6.08
N GLN A 394 -20.64 2.48 4.96
CA GLN A 394 -21.96 3.01 4.60
C GLN A 394 -22.98 1.90 4.38
N ASN A 395 -22.57 0.63 4.35
CA ASN A 395 -23.42 -0.52 4.01
C ASN A 395 -24.11 -0.36 2.64
N ILE A 396 -23.41 0.29 1.70
CA ILE A 396 -23.88 0.54 0.34
C ILE A 396 -23.18 -0.44 -0.61
N LYS A 397 -23.98 -1.20 -1.36
CA LYS A 397 -23.52 -2.08 -2.44
C LYS A 397 -23.71 -1.39 -3.81
N PRO A 398 -22.81 -1.60 -4.78
CA PRO A 398 -23.00 -1.09 -6.13
C PRO A 398 -24.15 -1.83 -6.85
N ASP A 399 -24.89 -1.09 -7.67
CA ASP A 399 -25.95 -1.62 -8.52
C ASP A 399 -25.35 -2.15 -9.83
N LYS A 400 -25.61 -3.42 -10.14
CA LYS A 400 -25.10 -4.09 -11.34
C LYS A 400 -25.46 -3.36 -12.64
N LYS A 401 -26.63 -2.71 -12.72
CA LYS A 401 -27.10 -2.01 -13.93
C LYS A 401 -26.31 -0.74 -14.23
N ASN A 402 -25.70 -0.17 -13.19
CA ASN A 402 -24.95 1.09 -13.29
C ASN A 402 -23.44 0.87 -13.42
N ILE A 403 -22.97 -0.38 -13.40
CA ILE A 403 -21.56 -0.70 -13.52
C ILE A 403 -21.12 -0.51 -14.97
N LYS A 404 -20.35 0.53 -15.22
CA LYS A 404 -19.81 0.85 -16.56
C LYS A 404 -18.29 0.88 -16.53
N LEU A 405 -17.70 0.54 -17.68
CA LEU A 405 -16.30 0.82 -17.94
C LEU A 405 -16.14 2.34 -18.12
N GLN A 406 -15.15 2.92 -17.47
CA GLN A 406 -14.74 4.32 -17.60
C GLN A 406 -13.26 4.35 -17.98
N ILE A 407 -12.87 5.29 -18.85
CA ILE A 407 -11.49 5.47 -19.29
C ILE A 407 -11.15 6.95 -19.13
N GLU A 408 -10.19 7.25 -18.25
CA GLU A 408 -9.65 8.59 -18.06
C GLU A 408 -8.22 8.65 -18.63
N ARG A 409 -7.96 9.60 -19.51
CA ARG A 409 -6.66 9.76 -20.19
C ARG A 409 -5.93 10.98 -19.69
N TYR A 410 -4.62 10.87 -19.49
CA TYR A 410 -3.79 11.99 -19.11
C TYR A 410 -2.34 11.79 -19.54
N ARG A 411 -1.70 12.87 -19.97
CA ARG A 411 -0.25 12.91 -20.22
C ARG A 411 0.51 12.89 -18.89
N ALA A 412 1.53 12.04 -18.78
CA ALA A 412 2.42 11.95 -17.62
C ALA A 412 3.82 11.53 -18.07
N ASN A 413 4.83 12.33 -17.70
CA ASN A 413 6.25 12.05 -17.91
C ASN A 413 6.54 11.64 -19.35
N GLU A 414 6.18 12.50 -20.31
CA GLU A 414 6.40 12.30 -21.77
C GLU A 414 5.63 11.13 -22.41
N GLY A 415 4.89 10.34 -21.63
CA GLY A 415 4.01 9.28 -22.10
C GLY A 415 2.52 9.61 -21.91
N GLU A 416 1.67 8.67 -22.31
CA GLU A 416 0.22 8.76 -22.10
C GLU A 416 -0.24 7.66 -21.15
N GLU A 417 -1.05 8.04 -20.16
CA GLU A 417 -1.66 7.13 -19.20
C GLU A 417 -3.17 7.02 -19.47
N LEU A 418 -3.66 5.80 -19.42
CA LEU A 418 -5.07 5.47 -19.49
C LEU A 418 -5.45 4.73 -18.21
N PHE A 419 -6.32 5.36 -17.43
CA PHE A 419 -6.91 4.77 -16.24
C PHE A 419 -8.26 4.16 -16.60
N LEU A 420 -8.27 2.84 -16.79
CA LEU A 420 -9.47 2.06 -17.04
C LEU A 420 -10.07 1.64 -15.71
N SER A 421 -11.39 1.73 -15.56
CA SER A 421 -12.06 1.34 -14.33
C SER A 421 -13.48 0.83 -14.56
N PHE A 422 -13.91 -0.16 -13.77
CA PHE A 422 -15.31 -0.49 -13.63
C PHE A 422 -15.88 0.21 -12.40
N GLU A 423 -16.86 1.07 -12.62
CA GLU A 423 -17.47 1.89 -11.57
C GLU A 423 -19.00 1.81 -11.65
N ASP A 424 -19.68 1.77 -10.50
CA ASP A 424 -21.08 2.19 -10.42
C ASP A 424 -21.11 3.71 -10.54
N ILE A 425 -21.55 4.20 -11.71
CA ILE A 425 -21.46 5.62 -12.06
C ILE A 425 -22.44 6.51 -11.29
N GLU A 426 -23.53 5.95 -10.74
CA GLU A 426 -24.50 6.72 -9.97
C GLU A 426 -24.04 6.87 -8.52
N LYS A 427 -23.53 5.77 -7.94
CA LYS A 427 -23.07 5.75 -6.55
C LYS A 427 -21.59 6.14 -6.39
N ASP A 428 -20.87 6.31 -7.50
CA ASP A 428 -19.42 6.59 -7.56
C ASP A 428 -18.59 5.54 -6.79
N ILE A 429 -18.91 4.26 -7.02
CA ILE A 429 -18.26 3.11 -6.37
C ILE A 429 -17.34 2.40 -7.36
N LEU A 430 -16.05 2.33 -7.02
CA LEU A 430 -15.01 1.67 -7.81
C LEU A 430 -14.92 0.17 -7.48
N ILE A 431 -15.00 -0.66 -8.51
CA ILE A 431 -14.94 -2.13 -8.40
C ILE A 431 -13.59 -2.68 -8.81
N GLY A 432 -13.02 -2.19 -9.91
CA GLY A 432 -11.71 -2.60 -10.37
C GLY A 432 -11.10 -1.56 -11.29
N LEU A 433 -9.78 -1.57 -11.40
CA LEU A 433 -9.01 -0.63 -12.20
C LEU A 433 -7.88 -1.34 -12.94
N LEU A 434 -7.47 -0.74 -14.05
CA LEU A 434 -6.25 -1.07 -14.78
C LEU A 434 -5.55 0.23 -15.19
N ARG A 435 -4.22 0.27 -15.04
CA ARG A 435 -3.37 1.36 -15.54
C ARG A 435 -2.65 0.91 -16.79
N LEU A 436 -2.98 1.49 -17.93
CA LEU A 436 -2.34 1.25 -19.21
C LEU A 436 -1.50 2.49 -19.59
N ARG A 437 -0.27 2.29 -20.06
CA ARG A 437 0.63 3.37 -20.44
C ARG A 437 1.20 3.16 -21.83
N GLN A 438 1.16 4.19 -22.65
CA GLN A 438 2.10 4.34 -23.76
C GLN A 438 3.41 4.90 -23.18
N PRO A 439 4.50 4.12 -23.18
CA PRO A 439 5.77 4.59 -22.64
C PRO A 439 6.31 5.76 -23.46
N SER A 440 7.18 6.57 -22.86
CA SER A 440 7.88 7.61 -23.60
C SER A 440 8.92 7.02 -24.56
N GLU A 441 9.37 7.81 -25.54
CA GLU A 441 10.48 7.45 -26.45
C GLU A 441 11.80 7.18 -25.70
N LYS A 442 11.91 7.61 -24.45
CA LYS A 442 13.07 7.41 -23.57
C LYS A 442 12.97 6.14 -22.72
N ALA A 443 12.05 5.23 -23.01
CA ALA A 443 11.97 3.95 -22.31
C ALA A 443 13.27 3.12 -22.52
N HIS A 444 13.90 2.71 -21.43
CA HIS A 444 15.22 2.06 -21.47
C HIS A 444 15.16 0.53 -21.60
N ARG A 445 14.05 -0.07 -21.18
CA ARG A 445 13.86 -1.52 -21.19
C ARG A 445 13.73 -2.05 -22.61
N SER A 446 14.56 -3.01 -22.98
CA SER A 446 14.55 -3.61 -24.32
C SER A 446 13.20 -4.22 -24.66
N GLU A 447 12.53 -4.82 -23.67
CA GLU A 447 11.20 -5.43 -23.84
C GLU A 447 10.18 -4.40 -24.33
N ALA A 448 10.27 -3.14 -23.90
CA ALA A 448 9.35 -2.06 -24.33
C ALA A 448 9.85 -1.29 -25.56
N LYS A 449 11.15 -1.35 -25.88
CA LYS A 449 11.80 -0.55 -26.93
C LYS A 449 11.83 -1.21 -28.30
N THR A 450 11.95 -2.54 -28.35
CA THR A 450 12.18 -3.27 -29.63
C THR A 450 10.98 -3.19 -30.58
N THR A 451 9.79 -3.03 -30.02
CA THR A 451 8.53 -3.07 -30.76
C THR A 451 7.55 -2.13 -30.07
N ARG A 452 6.68 -1.46 -30.84
CA ARG A 452 5.65 -0.58 -30.27
C ARG A 452 4.80 -1.38 -29.27
N ALA A 453 4.88 -1.02 -27.99
CA ALA A 453 4.29 -1.77 -26.90
C ALA A 453 3.55 -0.86 -25.93
N MET A 454 2.51 -1.40 -25.30
CA MET A 454 1.79 -0.74 -24.20
C MET A 454 2.08 -1.46 -22.89
N LEU A 455 2.15 -0.70 -21.79
CA LEU A 455 2.48 -1.22 -20.47
C LEU A 455 1.24 -1.26 -19.58
N VAL A 456 0.85 -2.44 -19.10
CA VAL A 456 -0.08 -2.59 -17.98
C VAL A 456 0.72 -2.51 -16.69
N ARG A 457 0.55 -1.39 -15.98
CA ARG A 457 1.33 -1.02 -14.79
C ARG A 457 0.70 -1.51 -13.49
N GLU A 458 -0.63 -1.65 -13.48
CA GLU A 458 -1.39 -2.14 -12.33
C GLU A 458 -2.71 -2.73 -12.84
N LEU A 459 -3.12 -3.87 -12.29
CA LEU A 459 -4.48 -4.39 -12.38
C LEU A 459 -4.93 -4.72 -10.97
N HIS A 460 -6.04 -4.12 -10.53
CA HIS A 460 -6.59 -4.36 -9.21
C HIS A 460 -8.10 -4.49 -9.26
N VAL A 461 -8.64 -5.58 -8.72
CA VAL A 461 -10.09 -5.76 -8.54
C VAL A 461 -10.36 -5.80 -7.04
N TYR A 462 -11.14 -4.86 -6.55
CA TYR A 462 -11.52 -4.75 -5.15
C TYR A 462 -12.61 -5.76 -4.80
N GLY A 463 -12.64 -6.19 -3.53
CA GLY A 463 -13.64 -7.12 -3.01
C GLY A 463 -13.00 -8.24 -2.17
N GLN A 464 -13.80 -8.95 -1.38
CA GLN A 464 -13.31 -10.10 -0.64
C GLN A 464 -12.90 -11.22 -1.60
N LEU A 465 -11.74 -11.83 -1.33
CA LEU A 465 -11.32 -13.08 -1.94
C LEU A 465 -12.33 -14.16 -1.55
N VAL A 466 -12.99 -14.76 -2.53
CA VAL A 466 -13.65 -16.05 -2.33
C VAL A 466 -12.60 -17.12 -2.66
N PRO A 467 -12.42 -18.16 -1.83
CA PRO A 467 -11.52 -19.26 -2.14
C PRO A 467 -11.81 -19.88 -3.52
N VAL A 468 -10.77 -20.32 -4.23
CA VAL A 468 -10.93 -21.04 -5.50
C VAL A 468 -11.67 -22.34 -5.23
N GLY A 469 -12.91 -22.46 -5.68
CA GLY A 469 -13.76 -23.65 -5.49
C GLY A 469 -15.03 -23.41 -4.66
N GLU A 470 -15.10 -22.31 -3.92
CA GLU A 470 -16.32 -21.92 -3.19
C GLU A 470 -17.12 -20.89 -4.00
N LYS A 471 -18.38 -21.18 -4.30
CA LYS A 471 -19.32 -20.21 -4.87
C LYS A 471 -19.90 -19.38 -3.73
N VAL A 472 -19.31 -18.23 -3.43
CA VAL A 472 -19.98 -17.19 -2.65
C VAL A 472 -20.38 -16.08 -3.60
N GLU A 473 -21.69 -15.81 -3.70
CA GLU A 473 -22.28 -14.82 -4.63
C GLU A 473 -21.79 -13.37 -4.39
N GLU A 474 -21.12 -13.09 -3.27
CA GLU A 474 -20.84 -11.74 -2.78
C GLU A 474 -19.49 -11.13 -3.19
N GLY A 475 -18.54 -11.92 -3.70
CA GLY A 475 -17.19 -11.43 -4.06
C GLY A 475 -17.09 -10.77 -5.44
N TRP A 476 -16.59 -9.53 -5.51
CA TRP A 476 -16.43 -8.80 -6.78
C TRP A 476 -15.22 -9.26 -7.63
N GLN A 477 -14.20 -9.88 -7.02
CA GLN A 477 -13.00 -10.37 -7.72
C GLN A 477 -13.30 -11.52 -8.71
N HIS A 478 -14.40 -12.26 -8.54
CA HIS A 478 -14.74 -13.43 -9.35
C HIS A 478 -15.77 -13.17 -10.46
N ARG A 479 -16.15 -11.91 -10.67
CA ARG A 479 -17.16 -11.50 -11.67
C ARG A 479 -16.56 -11.15 -13.04
N GLY A 480 -15.33 -11.58 -13.32
CA GLY A 480 -14.68 -11.40 -14.62
C GLY A 480 -14.20 -9.97 -14.93
N TYR A 481 -14.35 -9.01 -14.02
CA TYR A 481 -13.93 -7.61 -14.28
C TYR A 481 -12.44 -7.49 -14.62
N GLY A 482 -11.57 -8.29 -13.99
CA GLY A 482 -10.14 -8.29 -14.33
C GLY A 482 -9.86 -8.75 -15.76
N ALA A 483 -10.57 -9.80 -16.23
CA ALA A 483 -10.44 -10.29 -17.60
C ALA A 483 -10.92 -9.24 -18.61
N ARG A 484 -12.07 -8.60 -18.33
CA ARG A 484 -12.63 -7.54 -19.18
C ARG A 484 -11.74 -6.30 -19.25
N LEU A 485 -11.05 -5.94 -18.16
CA LEU A 485 -10.08 -4.84 -18.16
C LEU A 485 -8.86 -5.18 -19.02
N ILE A 486 -8.36 -6.41 -18.95
CA ILE A 486 -7.25 -6.88 -19.81
C ILE A 486 -7.68 -6.88 -21.28
N GLU A 487 -8.85 -7.43 -21.59
CA GLU A 487 -9.40 -7.46 -22.94
C GLU A 487 -9.52 -6.06 -23.54
N GLU A 488 -10.06 -5.11 -22.79
CA GLU A 488 -10.16 -3.72 -23.24
C GLU A 488 -8.78 -3.06 -23.39
N ALA A 489 -7.84 -3.35 -22.49
CA ALA A 489 -6.47 -2.84 -22.60
C ALA A 489 -5.78 -3.36 -23.87
N GLU A 490 -5.95 -4.65 -24.19
CA GLU A 490 -5.45 -5.26 -25.43
C GLU A 490 -6.12 -4.64 -26.67
N ARG A 491 -7.44 -4.43 -26.63
CA ARG A 491 -8.21 -3.78 -27.70
C ARG A 491 -7.67 -2.37 -27.98
N ILE A 492 -7.60 -1.52 -26.96
CA ILE A 492 -7.08 -0.14 -27.08
C ILE A 492 -5.65 -0.14 -27.59
N SER A 493 -4.79 -1.01 -27.04
CA SER A 493 -3.38 -1.08 -27.43
C SER A 493 -3.23 -1.37 -28.93
N ARG A 494 -4.02 -2.30 -29.46
CA ARG A 494 -3.98 -2.68 -30.87
C ARG A 494 -4.66 -1.65 -31.78
N GLU A 495 -5.86 -1.19 -31.42
CA GLU A 495 -6.73 -0.43 -32.32
C GLU A 495 -6.45 1.07 -32.31
N GLU A 496 -5.92 1.60 -31.21
CA GLU A 496 -5.68 3.05 -31.05
C GLU A 496 -4.19 3.41 -30.98
N PHE A 497 -3.34 2.50 -30.52
CA PHE A 497 -1.90 2.73 -30.37
C PHE A 497 -1.05 1.89 -31.32
N ASP A 498 -1.64 1.15 -32.26
CA ASP A 498 -0.95 0.23 -33.19
C ASP A 498 0.14 -0.60 -32.50
N ALA A 499 -0.09 -0.98 -31.24
CA ALA A 499 0.89 -1.70 -30.47
C ALA A 499 0.91 -3.15 -30.93
N HIS A 500 2.11 -3.67 -31.13
CA HIS A 500 2.33 -5.07 -31.48
C HIS A 500 2.38 -5.98 -30.27
N LYS A 501 2.50 -5.43 -29.06
CA LYS A 501 2.44 -6.22 -27.82
C LYS A 501 1.98 -5.44 -26.61
N VAL A 502 1.47 -6.18 -25.62
CA VAL A 502 1.16 -5.68 -24.27
C VAL A 502 2.12 -6.32 -23.28
N ILE A 503 2.70 -5.50 -22.43
CA ILE A 503 3.66 -5.88 -21.40
C ILE A 503 3.04 -5.61 -20.04
N VAL A 504 3.05 -6.60 -19.15
CA VAL A 504 2.49 -6.48 -17.80
C VAL A 504 3.61 -6.62 -16.77
N LEU A 505 3.77 -5.62 -15.90
CA LEU A 505 4.59 -5.76 -14.69
C LEU A 505 3.78 -6.46 -13.60
N ALA A 506 3.68 -7.78 -13.71
CA ALA A 506 2.90 -8.61 -12.80
C ALA A 506 3.68 -8.98 -11.54
N GLY A 507 3.04 -8.89 -10.37
CA GLY A 507 3.62 -9.46 -9.15
C GLY A 507 3.78 -10.97 -9.25
N ILE A 508 4.77 -11.50 -8.55
CA ILE A 508 5.29 -12.86 -8.76
C ILE A 508 4.19 -13.93 -8.64
N GLY A 509 3.40 -13.88 -7.57
CA GLY A 509 2.29 -14.81 -7.31
C GLY A 509 1.05 -14.59 -8.20
N THR A 510 1.08 -13.63 -9.12
CA THR A 510 -0.01 -13.33 -10.07
C THR A 510 0.34 -13.68 -11.51
N ARG A 511 1.58 -14.03 -11.84
CA ARG A 511 2.01 -14.39 -13.21
C ARG A 511 1.14 -15.48 -13.83
N ASN A 512 0.75 -16.49 -13.05
CA ASN A 512 -0.15 -17.57 -13.47
C ASN A 512 -1.58 -17.13 -13.82
N TYR A 513 -2.02 -15.95 -13.37
CA TYR A 513 -3.28 -15.36 -13.82
C TYR A 513 -3.17 -14.92 -15.29
N TYR A 514 -2.10 -14.18 -15.63
CA TYR A 514 -1.87 -13.68 -16.99
C TYR A 514 -1.59 -14.81 -18.01
N ARG A 515 -0.94 -15.91 -17.59
CA ARG A 515 -0.73 -17.08 -18.46
C ARG A 515 -2.03 -17.64 -19.04
N ARG A 516 -3.15 -17.54 -18.33
CA ARG A 516 -4.48 -18.01 -18.80
C ARG A 516 -5.03 -17.18 -19.96
N PHE A 517 -4.52 -15.95 -20.13
CA PHE A 517 -4.90 -15.03 -21.21
C PHE A 517 -3.88 -15.03 -22.36
N GLY A 518 -2.93 -15.98 -22.36
CA GLY A 518 -1.92 -16.14 -23.40
C GLY A 518 -0.60 -15.39 -23.17
N TYR A 519 -0.42 -14.71 -22.04
CA TYR A 519 0.83 -14.04 -21.71
C TYR A 519 1.95 -15.04 -21.37
N LYS A 520 3.16 -14.77 -21.81
CA LYS A 520 4.38 -15.55 -21.53
C LYS A 520 5.38 -14.69 -20.79
N ARG A 521 6.29 -15.31 -20.04
CA ARG A 521 7.33 -14.56 -19.30
C ARG A 521 8.44 -14.13 -20.27
N GLU A 522 8.76 -12.84 -20.28
CA GLU A 522 9.91 -12.26 -20.99
C GLU A 522 10.62 -11.30 -20.03
N GLY A 523 11.84 -11.65 -19.64
CA GLY A 523 12.56 -10.93 -18.59
C GLY A 523 11.75 -10.86 -17.26
N PRO A 524 11.56 -9.67 -16.68
CA PRO A 524 10.76 -9.48 -15.46
C PRO A 524 9.25 -9.42 -15.74
N TYR A 525 8.82 -9.36 -17.00
CA TYR A 525 7.44 -9.07 -17.41
C TYR A 525 6.65 -10.32 -17.82
N MET A 526 5.33 -10.14 -17.91
CA MET A 526 4.43 -11.02 -18.65
C MET A 526 4.04 -10.31 -19.95
N VAL A 527 4.33 -10.90 -21.11
CA VAL A 527 4.18 -10.29 -22.43
C VAL A 527 3.21 -11.10 -23.29
N LYS A 528 2.38 -10.41 -24.05
CA LYS A 528 1.51 -10.99 -25.08
C LYS A 528 1.65 -10.18 -26.36
N GLU A 529 2.00 -10.86 -27.44
CA GLU A 529 1.96 -10.30 -28.79
C GLU A 529 0.49 -10.07 -29.20
N LEU A 530 0.23 -8.92 -29.80
CA LEU A 530 -1.03 -8.53 -30.40
C LEU A 530 -0.94 -8.85 -31.89
N GLY A 531 -1.80 -9.75 -32.34
CA GLY A 531 -1.91 -10.15 -33.75
C GLY A 531 -2.72 -9.19 -34.60
#